data_AF-A0A2V3VVT0-F1
#
_entry.id   AF-A0A2V3VVT0-F1
#
_cell.length_a   1.000
_cell.length_b   1.000
_cell.length_c   1.000
_cell.angle_alpha   90.00
_cell.angle_beta   90.00
_cell.angle_gamma   90.00
#
_symmetry.space_group_name_H-M   'P 1'
#
loop_
_entity.id
_entity.type
_entity.pdbx_description
1 polymer ?
#
loop_
_entity_poly.entity_id
_entity_poly.type
_entity_poly.pdbx_seq_one_letter_code
_entity_poly.pdbx_strand_id
1 'polypeptide(L)'
;MIAYDEALAINYNLYQRLLRAMDQHDYKALENILNQRCPNETTTYLRTSLKTLRKHLPYTQNSFTYPYNNGRIEGINNKIKVLNRVAYGYRNFTHYKNRIILHFNLKSVEKTTENKTRSTAA
;
A
#
# COMPACT_ATOMS: atom_id res chain seq x y z
N MET A 1 9.72 -21.74 25.60
CA MET A 1 8.33 -21.74 25.08
C MET A 1 8.21 -21.90 23.57
N ILE A 2 9.28 -21.80 22.77
CA ILE A 2 9.22 -22.10 21.31
C ILE A 2 9.87 -23.45 20.97
N ALA A 3 10.70 -23.99 21.89
CA ALA A 3 11.45 -25.24 21.70
C ALA A 3 10.62 -26.53 21.70
N TYR A 4 9.30 -26.46 21.91
CA TYR A 4 8.44 -27.64 21.97
C TYR A 4 8.03 -28.16 20.58
N ASP A 5 8.00 -27.28 19.58
CA ASP A 5 7.64 -27.61 18.21
C ASP A 5 8.66 -26.98 17.25
N GLU A 6 9.40 -27.84 16.54
CA GLU A 6 10.43 -27.44 15.60
C GLU A 6 9.84 -26.65 14.42
N ALA A 7 8.66 -27.03 13.92
CA ALA A 7 8.00 -26.30 12.86
C ALA A 7 7.62 -24.90 13.32
N LEU A 8 7.04 -24.78 14.52
CA LEU A 8 6.73 -23.47 15.11
C LEU A 8 7.98 -22.61 15.29
N ALA A 9 9.07 -23.19 15.78
CA ALA A 9 10.34 -22.50 15.97
C ALA A 9 10.89 -21.96 14.64
N ILE A 10 10.87 -22.77 13.59
CA ILE A 10 11.35 -22.38 12.26
C ILE A 10 10.50 -21.24 11.69
N ASN A 11 9.16 -21.38 11.71
CA ASN A 11 8.25 -20.37 11.16
C ASN A 11 8.35 -19.04 11.93
N TYR A 12 8.42 -19.11 13.27
CA TYR A 12 8.59 -17.93 14.12
C TYR A 12 9.92 -17.23 13.84
N ASN A 13 11.04 -17.96 13.83
CA ASN A 13 12.35 -17.36 13.58
C ASN A 13 12.43 -16.72 12.19
N LEU A 14 11.86 -17.36 11.17
CA LEU A 14 11.80 -16.80 9.82
C LEU A 14 10.99 -15.49 9.79
N TYR A 15 9.82 -15.48 10.44
CA TYR A 15 9.00 -14.28 10.56
C TYR A 15 9.72 -13.14 11.28
N GLN A 16 10.38 -13.43 12.41
CA GLN A 16 11.14 -12.44 13.17
C GLN A 16 12.32 -11.87 12.37
N ARG A 17 13.01 -12.69 11.58
CA ARG A 17 14.08 -12.22 10.69
C ARG A 17 13.56 -11.24 9.64
N LEU A 18 12.41 -11.52 9.05
CA LEU A 18 11.76 -10.60 8.10
C LEU A 18 11.38 -9.28 8.77
N LEU A 19 10.74 -9.34 9.95
CA LEU A 19 10.37 -8.15 10.71
C LEU A 19 11.59 -7.27 11.01
N ARG A 20 12.69 -7.88 11.49
CA ARG A 20 13.93 -7.14 11.78
C ARG A 20 14.53 -6.48 10.54
N ALA A 21 14.56 -7.18 9.41
CA ALA A 21 15.06 -6.60 8.16
C ALA A 21 14.20 -5.39 7.70
N MET A 22 12.88 -5.47 7.88
CA MET A 22 11.97 -4.35 7.58
C MET A 22 12.15 -3.18 8.56
N ASP A 23 12.24 -3.45 9.86
CA ASP A 23 12.41 -2.44 10.91
C ASP A 23 13.73 -1.68 10.75
N GLN A 24 14.82 -2.40 10.46
CA GLN A 24 16.14 -1.83 10.21
C GLN A 24 16.29 -1.19 8.83
N HIS A 25 15.25 -1.26 7.98
CA HIS A 25 15.28 -0.77 6.60
C HIS A 25 16.45 -1.37 5.79
N ASP A 26 16.83 -2.62 6.08
CA ASP A 26 17.88 -3.35 5.36
C ASP A 26 17.29 -4.20 4.24
N TYR A 27 17.24 -3.60 3.05
CA TYR A 27 16.79 -4.26 1.83
C TYR A 27 17.63 -5.49 1.45
N LYS A 28 18.95 -5.45 1.65
CA LYS A 28 19.84 -6.56 1.29
C LYS A 28 19.61 -7.74 2.20
N ALA A 29 19.43 -7.49 3.50
CA ALA A 29 19.06 -8.54 4.45
C ALA A 29 17.73 -9.20 4.06
N LEU A 30 16.72 -8.40 3.68
CA LEU A 30 15.44 -8.92 3.21
C LEU A 30 15.58 -9.79 1.96
N GLU A 31 16.31 -9.31 0.95
CA GLU A 31 16.57 -10.03 -0.29
C GLU A 31 17.28 -11.37 -0.03
N ASN A 32 18.30 -11.37 0.83
CA ASN A 32 19.00 -12.58 1.24
C ASN A 32 18.07 -13.58 1.94
N ILE A 33 17.20 -13.12 2.84
CA ILE A 33 16.23 -13.98 3.53
C ILE A 33 15.25 -14.60 2.53
N LEU A 34 14.80 -13.84 1.52
CA LEU A 34 13.82 -14.30 0.53
C LEU A 34 14.40 -15.21 -0.55
N ASN A 35 15.69 -15.10 -0.82
CA ASN A 35 16.40 -15.98 -1.76
C ASN A 35 16.91 -17.28 -1.10
N GLN A 36 16.94 -17.34 0.24
CA GLN A 36 17.27 -18.57 0.96
C GLN A 36 16.22 -19.66 0.73
N ARG A 37 16.68 -20.91 0.64
CA ARG A 37 15.79 -22.08 0.53
C ARG A 37 14.93 -22.16 1.79
N CYS A 38 13.60 -22.12 1.61
CA CYS A 38 12.67 -22.28 2.72
C CYS A 38 12.77 -23.72 3.28
N PRO A 39 12.83 -23.89 4.61
CA PRO A 39 12.73 -25.21 5.26
C PRO A 39 11.44 -25.94 4.87
N ASN A 40 11.45 -27.26 4.89
CA ASN A 40 10.30 -28.07 4.46
C ASN A 40 9.10 -27.93 5.42
N GLU A 41 9.40 -27.66 6.69
CA GLU A 41 8.51 -27.49 7.84
C GLU A 41 7.84 -26.10 7.84
N THR A 42 8.15 -25.26 6.84
CA THR A 42 7.52 -23.95 6.67
C THR A 42 6.06 -24.12 6.27
N THR A 43 5.16 -23.44 6.98
CA THR A 43 3.74 -23.46 6.69
C THR A 43 3.44 -22.98 5.26
N THR A 44 2.45 -23.60 4.61
CA THR A 44 2.04 -23.26 3.24
C THR A 44 1.63 -21.79 3.09
N TYR A 45 1.01 -21.21 4.13
CA TYR A 45 0.65 -19.80 4.18
C TYR A 45 1.88 -18.89 4.15
N LEU A 46 2.88 -19.16 4.99
CA LEU A 46 4.12 -18.37 5.00
C LEU A 46 4.85 -18.50 3.66
N ARG A 47 4.92 -19.69 3.07
CA ARG A 47 5.51 -19.89 1.73
C ARG A 47 4.81 -19.06 0.65
N THR A 48 3.48 -18.95 0.72
CA THR A 48 2.71 -18.11 -0.20
C THR A 48 3.05 -16.64 0.00
N SER A 49 3.10 -16.16 1.24
CA SER A 49 3.49 -14.78 1.55
C SER A 49 4.91 -14.46 1.09
N LEU A 50 5.87 -15.36 1.29
CA LEU A 50 7.26 -15.23 0.82
C LEU A 50 7.34 -15.14 -0.71
N LYS A 51 6.57 -15.97 -1.43
CA LYS A 51 6.49 -15.92 -2.90
C LYS A 51 5.97 -14.57 -3.39
N THR A 52 4.89 -14.07 -2.77
CA THR A 52 4.33 -12.76 -3.09
C THR A 52 5.33 -11.65 -2.80
N LEU A 53 5.99 -11.69 -1.64
CA LEU A 53 6.97 -10.69 -1.27
C LEU A 53 8.17 -10.70 -2.22
N ARG A 54 8.66 -11.88 -2.61
CA ARG A 54 9.73 -12.03 -3.61
C ARG A 54 9.32 -11.48 -4.98
N LYS A 55 8.08 -11.69 -5.41
CA LYS A 55 7.55 -11.13 -6.67
C LYS A 55 7.51 -9.61 -6.65
N HIS A 56 7.16 -9.02 -5.51
CA HIS A 56 7.00 -7.57 -5.38
C HIS A 56 8.23 -6.84 -4.79
N LEU A 57 9.28 -7.58 -4.47
CA LEU A 57 10.56 -7.12 -3.93
C LEU A 57 11.11 -5.87 -4.65
N PRO A 58 11.20 -5.80 -6.00
CA PRO A 58 11.73 -4.61 -6.67
C PRO A 58 10.87 -3.35 -6.44
N TYR A 59 9.56 -3.49 -6.25
CA TYR A 59 8.68 -2.36 -5.95
C TYR A 59 8.81 -1.91 -4.49
N THR A 60 9.16 -2.82 -3.59
CA THR A 60 9.36 -2.50 -2.17
C THR A 60 10.67 -1.78 -1.92
N GLN A 61 11.69 -1.91 -2.79
CA GLN A 61 13.01 -1.31 -2.61
C GLN A 61 12.95 0.19 -2.27
N ASN A 62 12.10 0.95 -2.96
CA ASN A 62 11.96 2.38 -2.70
C ASN A 62 11.47 2.69 -1.28
N SER A 63 10.66 1.81 -0.68
CA SER A 63 10.19 1.97 0.69
C SER A 63 11.30 1.81 1.74
N PHE A 64 12.41 1.14 1.39
CA PHE A 64 13.58 1.00 2.26
C PHE A 64 14.54 2.18 2.12
N THR A 65 14.60 2.78 0.92
CA THR A 65 15.51 3.90 0.63
C THR A 65 14.97 5.24 1.13
N TYR A 66 13.66 5.46 1.00
CA TYR A 66 13.06 6.76 1.28
C TYR A 66 12.25 6.77 2.59
N PRO A 67 12.23 7.90 3.33
CA PRO A 67 11.50 8.02 4.59
C PRO A 67 9.98 8.26 4.39
N TYR A 68 9.42 7.85 3.25
CA TYR A 68 8.00 8.03 2.96
C TYR A 68 7.18 6.96 3.66
N ASN A 69 6.23 7.39 4.50
CA ASN A 69 5.25 6.49 5.10
C ASN A 69 3.90 6.55 4.36
N ASN A 70 3.14 5.46 4.43
CA ASN A 70 1.79 5.40 3.86
C ASN A 70 0.73 6.08 4.74
N GLY A 71 1.09 6.58 5.93
CA GLY A 71 0.14 7.09 6.92
C GLY A 71 -0.74 8.22 6.41
N ARG A 72 -0.19 9.13 5.59
CA ARG A 72 -0.99 10.20 4.96
C ARG A 72 -2.01 9.65 3.96
N ILE A 73 -1.62 8.68 3.13
CA ILE A 73 -2.50 8.04 2.14
C ILE A 73 -3.59 7.23 2.85
N GLU A 74 -3.22 6.48 3.89
CA GLU A 74 -4.14 5.73 4.74
C GLU A 74 -5.17 6.65 5.41
N GLY A 75 -4.72 7.79 5.94
CA GLY A 75 -5.58 8.81 6.53
C GLY A 75 -6.60 9.39 5.54
N ILE A 76 -6.16 9.66 4.30
CA ILE A 76 -7.05 10.10 3.22
C ILE A 76 -8.07 9.01 2.88
N ASN A 77 -7.62 7.77 2.68
CA ASN A 77 -8.50 6.64 2.37
C ASN A 77 -9.53 6.38 3.48
N ASN A 78 -9.13 6.50 4.75
CA ASN A 78 -10.03 6.36 5.88
C ASN A 78 -11.10 7.46 5.90
N LYS A 79 -10.72 8.73 5.71
CA LYS A 79 -11.66 9.85 5.60
C LYS A 79 -12.66 9.66 4.46
N ILE A 80 -12.20 9.20 3.29
CA ILE A 80 -13.08 8.87 2.15
C ILE A 80 -14.05 7.74 2.51
N LYS A 81 -13.59 6.67 3.16
CA LYS A 81 -14.44 5.57 3.63
C LYS A 81 -15.49 6.04 4.64
N VAL A 82 -15.11 6.91 5.58
CA VAL A 82 -16.04 7.52 6.54
C VAL A 82 -17.09 8.36 5.82
N LEU A 83 -16.68 9.21 4.87
CA LEU A 83 -17.60 10.01 4.06
C LEU A 83 -18.63 9.14 3.34
N ASN A 84 -18.19 8.03 2.76
CA ASN A 84 -19.08 7.09 2.07
C ASN A 84 -20.07 6.41 3.02
N ARG A 85 -19.61 6.02 4.22
CA ARG A 85 -20.45 5.39 5.26
C ARG A 85 -21.53 6.35 5.78
N VAL A 86 -21.17 7.61 6.06
CA VAL A 86 -22.10 8.63 6.56
C VAL A 86 -23.14 9.02 5.50
N ALA A 87 -22.76 9.01 4.23
CA ALA A 87 -23.66 9.34 3.13
C ALA A 87 -24.57 8.18 2.69
N TYR A 88 -24.39 6.98 3.25
CA TYR A 88 -25.06 5.74 2.81
C TYR A 88 -24.85 5.43 1.32
N GLY A 89 -23.69 5.82 0.79
CA GLY A 89 -23.36 5.69 -0.62
C GLY A 89 -23.85 6.85 -1.48
N TYR A 90 -23.10 7.15 -2.54
CA TYR A 90 -23.46 8.16 -3.53
C TYR A 90 -23.97 7.49 -4.80
N ARG A 91 -25.13 7.94 -5.30
CA ARG A 91 -25.67 7.48 -6.59
C ARG A 91 -24.90 8.04 -7.80
N ASN A 92 -24.30 9.23 -7.65
CA ASN A 92 -23.56 9.91 -8.71
C ASN A 92 -22.10 10.12 -8.28
N PHE A 93 -21.17 9.57 -9.07
CA PHE A 93 -19.72 9.69 -8.82
C PHE A 93 -19.23 11.15 -8.85
N THR A 94 -19.80 12.00 -9.70
CA THR A 94 -19.44 13.43 -9.76
C THR A 94 -19.76 14.12 -8.45
N HIS A 95 -20.91 13.84 -7.85
CA HIS A 95 -21.27 14.38 -6.53
C HIS A 95 -20.35 13.85 -5.43
N TYR A 96 -20.01 12.56 -5.50
CA TYR A 96 -19.06 11.96 -4.56
C TYR A 96 -17.68 12.62 -4.64
N LYS A 97 -17.14 12.77 -5.85
CA LYS A 97 -15.86 13.43 -6.11
C LYS A 97 -15.88 14.88 -5.62
N ASN A 98 -16.93 15.64 -5.93
CA ASN A 98 -17.07 17.02 -5.47
C ASN A 98 -17.10 17.10 -3.94
N ARG A 99 -17.81 16.17 -3.28
CA ARG A 99 -17.84 16.11 -1.81
C ARG A 99 -16.47 15.78 -1.23
N ILE A 100 -15.73 14.83 -1.81
CA ILE A 100 -14.36 14.51 -1.40
C ILE A 100 -13.48 15.77 -1.51
N ILE A 101 -13.46 16.42 -2.67
CA ILE A 101 -12.66 17.63 -2.93
C ILE A 101 -12.98 18.72 -1.89
N LEU A 102 -14.27 18.97 -1.64
CA LEU A 102 -14.73 19.92 -0.63
C LEU A 102 -14.25 19.53 0.78
N HIS A 103 -14.35 18.26 1.16
CA HIS A 103 -14.00 17.80 2.50
C HIS A 103 -12.50 17.84 2.81
N PHE A 104 -11.66 17.76 1.77
CA PHE A 104 -10.22 17.94 1.87
C PHE A 104 -9.77 19.39 1.61
N ASN A 105 -10.71 20.35 1.46
CA ASN A 105 -10.43 21.74 1.10
C ASN A 105 -9.50 21.87 -0.11
N LEU A 106 -9.59 20.92 -1.05
CA LEU A 106 -8.82 20.95 -2.28
C LEU A 106 -9.50 21.93 -3.22
N LYS A 107 -8.77 22.90 -3.76
CA LYS A 107 -9.32 23.80 -4.79
C LYS A 107 -9.74 22.95 -5.99
N SER A 108 -10.98 23.11 -6.46
CA SER A 108 -11.37 22.55 -7.75
C SER A 108 -10.48 23.15 -8.82
N VAL A 109 -9.87 22.33 -9.67
CA VAL A 109 -9.21 22.81 -10.89
C VAL A 109 -10.29 23.53 -11.69
N GLU A 110 -10.15 24.84 -11.83
CA GLU A 110 -10.99 25.63 -12.71
C GLU A 110 -10.85 25.05 -14.11
N LYS A 111 -11.97 24.67 -14.71
CA LYS A 111 -11.95 24.26 -16.13
C LYS A 111 -11.68 25.53 -16.91
N THR A 112 -10.47 25.69 -17.44
CA THR A 112 -10.20 26.69 -18.46
C THR A 112 -11.09 26.37 -19.66
N THR A 113 -12.23 27.04 -19.78
CA THR A 113 -13.02 27.04 -21.00
C THR A 113 -12.19 27.75 -22.05
N GLU A 114 -11.50 26.99 -22.90
CA GLU A 114 -10.98 27.50 -24.16
C GLU A 114 -12.18 27.93 -25.01
N ASN A 115 -12.48 29.23 -24.96
CA ASN A 115 -13.41 29.87 -25.86
C ASN A 115 -12.83 29.80 -27.27
N LYS A 116 -13.18 28.76 -28.02
CA LYS A 116 -12.93 28.68 -29.46
C LYS A 116 -13.80 29.76 -30.13
N THR A 117 -13.20 30.92 -30.38
CA THR A 117 -13.77 32.02 -31.14
C THR A 117 -14.33 31.49 -32.45
N ARG A 118 -15.67 31.47 -32.58
CA ARG A 118 -16.33 31.38 -33.88
C ARG A 118 -16.03 32.69 -34.61
N SER A 119 -15.06 32.69 -35.52
CA SER A 119 -14.98 33.75 -36.52
C SER A 119 -16.20 33.63 -37.42
N THR A 120 -17.14 34.55 -37.27
CA THR A 120 -18.08 34.91 -38.34
C THR A 120 -17.25 35.50 -39.48
N ALA A 121 -17.15 34.78 -40.60
CA ALA A 121 -16.73 35.36 -41.87
C ALA A 121 -18.00 35.81 -42.60
N ALA A 122 -17.99 37.09 -43.00
CA ALA A 122 -18.97 37.74 -43.85
C ALA A 122 -18.97 37.14 -45.27
#